data_AF-A0A7C3K1I3-F1
#
_entry.id   AF-A0A7C3K1I3-F1
#
_cell.length_a   1.000
_cell.length_b   1.000
_cell.length_c   1.000
_cell.angle_alpha   90.00
_cell.angle_beta   90.00
_cell.angle_gamma   90.00
#
_symmetry.space_group_name_H-M   'P 1'
#
loop_
_entity.id
_entity.type
_entity.pdbx_description
1 polymer ?
#
loop_
_entity_poly.entity_id
_entity_poly.type
_entity_poly.pdbx_seq_one_letter_code
_entity_poly.pdbx_strand_id
1 'polypeptide(L)'
;MNTMRFAILILALLVFAVLGGEIIAQDLTVESIHILRIIEQDEKAMIKLPDGRTQILRVGDPIGKDGKVIEIVEGRIVIEERREKGPETVIMRFENGKQRVERIRKTGDKPPILYAPK
;
A
#
# COMPACT_ATOMS: atom_id res chain seq x y z
N MET A 1 49.70 24.32 3.82
CA MET A 1 48.67 24.37 2.75
C MET A 1 47.72 23.16 2.72
N ASN A 2 47.72 22.29 3.73
CA ASN A 2 46.84 21.11 3.80
C ASN A 2 45.61 21.32 4.71
N THR A 3 45.71 22.17 5.74
CA THR A 3 44.63 22.44 6.69
C THR A 3 43.39 23.08 6.05
N MET A 4 43.59 23.97 5.08
CA MET A 4 42.50 24.64 4.35
C MET A 4 41.74 23.70 3.40
N ARG A 5 42.41 22.67 2.86
CA ARG A 5 41.77 21.65 2.01
C ARG A 5 40.93 20.67 2.83
N PHE A 6 41.37 20.34 4.04
CA PHE A 6 40.60 19.52 4.99
C PHE A 6 39.33 20.22 5.49
N ALA A 7 39.40 21.52 5.77
CA ALA A 7 38.23 22.28 6.21
C ALA A 7 37.12 22.33 5.14
N ILE A 8 37.49 22.46 3.85
CA ILE A 8 36.54 22.49 2.74
C ILE A 8 35.85 21.12 2.56
N LEU A 9 36.59 20.02 2.70
CA LEU A 9 36.02 18.68 2.62
C LEU A 9 35.03 18.39 3.75
N ILE A 10 35.34 18.82 4.98
CA ILE A 10 34.44 18.66 6.13
C ILE A 10 33.18 19.50 5.95
N LEU A 11 33.32 20.74 5.47
CA LEU A 11 32.18 21.62 5.19
C LEU A 11 31.28 21.04 4.08
N ALA A 12 31.86 20.51 3.01
CA ALA A 12 31.11 19.87 1.92
C ALA A 12 30.35 18.61 2.39
N LEU A 13 30.96 17.81 3.27
CA LEU A 13 30.31 16.63 3.87
C LEU A 13 29.13 17.04 4.76
N LEU A 14 29.28 18.14 5.52
CA LEU A 14 28.26 18.63 6.44
C LEU A 14 27.05 19.22 5.69
N VAL A 15 27.29 19.89 4.55
CA VAL A 15 26.22 20.34 3.64
C VAL A 15 25.49 19.16 3.01
N PHE A 16 26.20 18.09 2.65
CA PHE A 16 25.58 16.88 2.08
C PHE A 16 24.71 16.14 3.11
N ALA A 17 25.09 16.15 4.39
CA ALA A 17 24.33 15.53 5.47
C ALA A 17 23.03 16.26 5.81
N VAL A 18 22.99 17.59 5.69
CA VAL A 18 21.76 18.39 5.93
C VAL A 18 20.79 18.32 4.73
N LEU A 19 21.31 18.07 3.53
CA LEU A 19 20.52 17.87 2.31
C LEU A 19 20.12 16.41 2.05
N GLY A 20 20.53 15.49 2.94
CA GLY A 20 20.09 14.09 2.94
C GLY A 20 18.60 14.01 3.25
N GLY A 21 17.79 14.21 2.21
CA GLY A 21 16.37 14.50 2.28
C GLY A 21 15.56 13.61 3.21
N GLU A 22 14.62 14.25 3.89
CA GLU A 22 13.49 13.58 4.51
C GLU A 22 12.79 12.75 3.43
N ILE A 23 12.92 11.43 3.51
CA ILE A 23 12.04 10.52 2.79
C ILE A 23 10.69 10.69 3.48
N ILE A 24 9.91 11.67 3.03
CA ILE A 24 8.52 11.83 3.43
C ILE A 24 7.85 10.52 3.00
N ALA A 25 7.58 9.65 3.97
CA ALA A 25 6.72 8.50 3.79
C ALA A 25 5.35 9.07 3.43
N GLN A 26 5.10 9.29 2.14
CA GLN A 26 3.79 9.65 1.65
C GLN A 26 2.84 8.55 2.12
N ASP A 27 1.75 8.95 2.77
CA ASP A 27 0.73 8.05 3.28
C ASP A 27 0.06 7.37 2.08
N LEU A 28 0.65 6.26 1.65
CA LEU A 28 0.24 5.52 0.47
C LEU A 28 -1.01 4.72 0.83
N THR A 29 -2.17 5.31 0.55
CA THR A 29 -3.46 4.66 0.74
C THR A 29 -3.80 3.78 -0.46
N VAL A 30 -4.47 2.65 -0.24
CA VAL A 30 -4.86 1.73 -1.32
C VAL A 30 -5.76 2.41 -2.37
N GLU A 31 -6.55 3.41 -1.96
CA GLU A 31 -7.42 4.20 -2.84
C GLU A 31 -6.65 5.04 -3.86
N SER A 32 -5.44 5.47 -3.51
CA SER A 32 -4.59 6.32 -4.36
C SER A 32 -3.87 5.53 -5.46
N ILE A 33 -3.95 4.20 -5.41
CA ILE A 33 -3.30 3.29 -6.34
C ILE A 33 -4.20 3.07 -7.55
N HIS A 34 -3.63 3.20 -8.75
CA HIS A 34 -4.34 2.99 -10.00
C HIS A 34 -3.94 1.67 -10.64
N ILE A 35 -4.92 0.80 -10.92
CA ILE A 35 -4.69 -0.43 -11.68
C ILE A 35 -4.52 -0.08 -13.15
N LEU A 36 -3.41 -0.50 -13.73
CA LEU A 36 -3.14 -0.37 -15.17
C LEU A 36 -3.57 -1.64 -15.92
N ARG A 37 -3.28 -2.81 -15.34
CA ARG A 37 -3.56 -4.11 -15.96
C ARG A 37 -3.57 -5.23 -14.92
N ILE A 38 -4.41 -6.23 -15.12
CA ILE A 38 -4.39 -7.49 -14.37
C ILE A 38 -3.96 -8.61 -15.34
N ILE A 39 -3.06 -9.49 -14.89
CA ILE A 39 -2.58 -10.67 -15.60
C ILE A 39 -2.89 -11.86 -14.71
N GLU A 40 -4.12 -12.36 -14.84
CA GLU A 40 -4.66 -13.41 -13.98
C GLU A 40 -3.83 -14.71 -14.04
N GLN A 41 -3.40 -15.12 -15.23
CA GLN A 41 -2.65 -16.38 -15.41
C GLN A 41 -1.37 -16.45 -14.58
N ASP A 42 -0.84 -15.28 -14.21
CA ASP A 42 0.40 -15.10 -13.48
C ASP A 42 0.20 -14.64 -12.03
N GLU A 43 -1.06 -14.46 -11.59
CA GLU A 43 -1.43 -13.82 -10.33
C GLU A 43 -0.72 -12.48 -10.12
N LYS A 44 -0.65 -11.67 -11.18
CA LYS A 44 0.05 -10.38 -11.20
C LYS A 44 -0.86 -9.24 -11.56
N ALA A 45 -0.57 -8.06 -11.02
CA ALA A 45 -1.19 -6.82 -11.42
C ALA A 45 -0.14 -5.73 -11.65
N MET A 46 -0.29 -4.95 -12.70
CA MET A 46 0.49 -3.74 -12.92
C MET A 46 -0.30 -2.55 -12.39
N ILE A 47 0.32 -1.79 -11.51
CA ILE A 47 -0.29 -0.63 -10.87
C ILE A 47 0.60 0.60 -11.01
N LYS A 48 -0.03 1.77 -10.93
CA LYS A 48 0.61 3.07 -10.84
C LYS A 48 0.39 3.64 -9.45
N LEU A 49 1.47 4.00 -8.80
CA LEU A 49 1.48 4.66 -7.50
C LEU A 49 1.22 6.17 -7.65
N PRO A 50 0.83 6.86 -6.57
CA PRO A 50 0.59 8.32 -6.55
C PRO A 50 1.82 9.14 -6.93
N ASP A 51 3.01 8.62 -6.61
CA ASP A 51 4.29 9.20 -7.00
C ASP A 51 4.61 9.05 -8.51
N GLY A 52 3.71 8.41 -9.26
CA GLY A 52 3.82 8.19 -10.69
C GLY A 52 4.61 6.94 -11.09
N ARG A 53 5.22 6.23 -10.14
CA ARG A 53 5.95 4.99 -10.44
C ARG A 53 5.00 3.87 -10.80
N THR A 54 5.45 3.01 -11.72
CA THR A 54 4.74 1.79 -12.09
C THR A 54 5.41 0.61 -11.39
N GLN A 55 4.61 -0.26 -10.76
CA GLN A 55 5.09 -1.49 -10.15
C GLN A 55 4.22 -2.69 -10.50
N ILE A 56 4.81 -3.87 -10.45
CA ILE A 56 4.09 -5.15 -10.57
C ILE A 56 3.87 -5.68 -9.16
N LEU A 57 2.62 -5.93 -8.82
CA LEU A 57 2.19 -6.63 -7.62
C LEU A 57 2.01 -8.12 -7.86
N ARG A 58 2.28 -8.91 -6.83
CA ARG A 58 2.00 -10.33 -6.71
C ARG A 58 1.21 -10.61 -5.43
N VAL A 59 0.60 -11.78 -5.35
CA VAL A 59 0.01 -12.27 -4.11
C VAL A 59 1.08 -12.34 -3.02
N GLY A 60 0.78 -11.81 -1.84
CA GLY A 60 1.67 -11.72 -0.70
C GLY A 60 2.45 -10.42 -0.60
N ASP A 61 2.53 -9.61 -1.67
CA ASP A 61 3.26 -8.35 -1.65
C ASP A 61 2.63 -7.35 -0.67
N PRO A 62 3.45 -6.55 0.04
CA PRO A 62 2.98 -5.42 0.82
C PRO A 62 2.52 -4.30 -0.11
N ILE A 63 1.44 -3.61 0.27
CA ILE A 63 0.89 -2.49 -0.48
C ILE A 63 0.39 -1.41 0.48
N GLY A 64 0.72 -0.15 0.20
CA GLY A 64 0.44 0.93 1.13
C GLY A 64 1.21 0.76 2.45
N LYS A 65 0.68 1.35 3.51
CA LYS A 65 1.28 1.27 4.86
C LYS A 65 1.03 -0.07 5.55
N ASP A 66 -0.22 -0.54 5.50
CA ASP A 66 -0.70 -1.67 6.31
C ASP A 66 -1.41 -2.74 5.47
N GLY A 67 -1.33 -2.64 4.14
CA GLY A 67 -1.99 -3.55 3.21
C GLY A 67 -1.11 -4.72 2.78
N LYS A 68 -1.73 -5.88 2.56
CA LYS A 68 -1.12 -7.05 1.96
C LYS A 68 -2.03 -7.61 0.87
N VAL A 69 -1.47 -7.89 -0.30
CA VAL A 69 -2.22 -8.55 -1.38
C VAL A 69 -2.50 -9.99 -0.97
N ILE A 70 -3.77 -10.40 -0.96
CA ILE A 70 -4.18 -11.77 -0.62
C ILE A 70 -4.70 -12.56 -1.81
N GLU A 71 -5.18 -11.89 -2.85
CA GLU A 71 -5.73 -12.53 -4.05
C GLU A 71 -5.63 -11.57 -5.26
N ILE A 72 -5.25 -12.11 -6.42
CA ILE A 72 -5.31 -11.43 -7.71
C ILE A 72 -6.02 -12.39 -8.67
N VAL A 73 -7.18 -12.01 -9.18
CA VAL A 73 -7.99 -12.80 -10.13
C VAL A 73 -8.53 -11.89 -11.23
N GLU A 74 -9.21 -12.44 -12.24
CA GLU A 74 -9.79 -11.63 -13.31
C GLU A 74 -10.65 -10.48 -12.75
N GLY A 75 -10.33 -9.26 -13.19
CA GLY A 75 -11.12 -8.08 -12.87
C GLY A 75 -11.03 -7.57 -11.43
N ARG A 76 -10.24 -8.17 -10.53
CA ARG A 76 -10.07 -7.63 -9.17
C ARG A 76 -8.76 -8.01 -8.46
N ILE A 77 -8.39 -7.17 -7.51
CA ILE A 77 -7.30 -7.39 -6.54
C ILE A 77 -7.91 -7.32 -5.15
N VAL A 78 -7.63 -8.30 -4.29
CA VAL A 78 -8.07 -8.32 -2.90
C VAL A 78 -6.88 -8.08 -1.99
N ILE A 79 -7.05 -7.13 -1.08
CA ILE A 79 -6.04 -6.66 -0.14
C ILE A 79 -6.60 -6.78 1.27
N GLU A 80 -5.80 -7.30 2.19
CA GLU A 80 -6.09 -7.22 3.62
C GLU A 80 -5.32 -6.03 4.20
N GLU A 81 -6.02 -5.08 4.81
CA GLU A 81 -5.41 -3.97 5.54
C GLU A 81 -5.56 -4.15 7.05
N ARG A 82 -4.47 -3.94 7.79
CA ARG A 82 -4.53 -3.89 9.26
C ARG A 82 -4.92 -2.48 9.71
N ARG A 83 -6.08 -2.34 10.36
CA ARG A 83 -6.54 -1.08 10.95
C ARG A 83 -6.67 -1.22 12.47
N GLU A 84 -6.77 -0.10 13.17
CA GLU A 84 -6.95 -0.05 14.63
C GLU A 84 -8.16 -0.87 15.12
N LYS A 85 -9.22 -0.92 14.30
CA LYS A 85 -10.48 -1.61 14.62
C LYS A 85 -10.53 -3.06 14.15
N GLY A 86 -9.39 -3.63 13.75
CA GLY A 86 -9.26 -4.98 13.20
C GLY A 86 -8.91 -4.99 11.71
N PRO A 87 -8.71 -6.19 11.13
CA PRO A 87 -8.43 -6.33 9.71
C PRO A 87 -9.66 -5.93 8.87
N GLU A 88 -9.41 -5.23 7.77
CA GLU A 88 -10.38 -4.88 6.75
C GLU A 88 -10.00 -5.49 5.41
N THR A 89 -10.98 -5.95 4.64
CA THR A 89 -10.77 -6.46 3.29
C THR A 89 -11.10 -5.35 2.29
N VAL A 90 -10.13 -4.99 1.46
CA VAL A 90 -10.27 -4.02 0.38
C VAL A 90 -10.26 -4.77 -0.96
N ILE A 91 -11.30 -4.55 -1.77
CA ILE A 91 -11.43 -5.14 -3.10
C ILE A 91 -11.31 -4.02 -4.12
N MET A 92 -10.25 -4.04 -4.91
CA MET A 92 -10.06 -3.15 -6.04
C MET A 92 -10.52 -3.85 -7.30
N ARG A 93 -11.69 -3.48 -7.84
CA ARG A 93 -12.21 -3.98 -9.11
C ARG A 93 -11.65 -3.15 -10.26
N PHE A 94 -11.33 -3.81 -11.36
CA PHE A 94 -10.83 -3.19 -12.58
C PHE A 94 -11.50 -3.82 -13.81
N GLU A 95 -12.45 -3.11 -14.40
CA GLU A 95 -13.22 -3.56 -15.55
C GLU A 95 -13.32 -2.43 -16.59
N ASN A 96 -13.11 -2.74 -17.87
CA ASN A 96 -13.22 -1.77 -18.97
C ASN A 96 -12.40 -0.47 -18.75
N GLY A 97 -11.21 -0.59 -18.14
CA GLY A 97 -10.34 0.54 -17.82
C GLY A 97 -10.82 1.41 -16.65
N LYS A 98 -11.89 1.01 -15.96
CA LYS A 98 -12.43 1.71 -14.80
C LYS A 98 -12.09 0.96 -13.51
N GLN A 99 -11.65 1.70 -12.52
CA GLN A 99 -11.38 1.18 -11.18
C GLN A 99 -12.52 1.50 -10.22
N ARG A 100 -12.87 0.55 -9.36
CA ARG A 100 -13.75 0.74 -8.20
C ARG A 100 -13.12 0.12 -6.97
N VAL A 101 -13.23 0.78 -5.83
CA VAL A 101 -12.72 0.29 -4.55
C VAL A 101 -13.89 0.01 -3.62
N GLU A 102 -13.93 -1.20 -3.05
CA GLU A 102 -14.92 -1.64 -2.07
C GLU A 102 -14.19 -2.03 -0.78
N ARG A 103 -14.75 -1.64 0.37
CA ARG A 103 -14.21 -1.98 1.69
C ARG A 103 -15.23 -2.82 2.43
N ILE A 104 -14.80 -3.98 2.93
CA ILE A 104 -15.60 -4.89 3.72
C ILE A 104 -14.95 -5.02 5.08
N ARG A 105 -15.74 -4.78 6.12
CA ARG A 105 -15.34 -4.97 7.50
C ARG A 105 -16.27 -6.00 8.14
N LYS A 106 -15.69 -6.96 8.85
CA LYS A 106 -16.47 -7.85 9.70
C LYS A 106 -16.96 -7.06 10.91
N THR A 107 -18.23 -6.67 10.90
CA THR A 107 -18.92 -6.22 12.11
C THR A 107 -19.27 -7.48 12.89
N GLY A 108 -18.70 -7.64 14.09
CA GLY A 108 -19.08 -8.73 14.97
C GLY A 108 -20.50 -8.50 15.45
N ASP A 109 -21.47 -9.23 14.91
CA ASP A 109 -22.79 -9.31 15.52
C ASP A 109 -22.61 -9.94 16.90
N LYS A 110 -23.06 -9.24 17.95
CA LYS A 110 -23.21 -9.89 19.26
C LYS A 110 -24.10 -11.12 19.04
N PRO A 111 -23.68 -12.32 19.47
CA PRO A 111 -24.52 -13.49 19.31
C PRO A 111 -25.89 -13.22 19.94
N PRO A 112 -27.00 -13.58 19.27
CA PRO A 112 -28.32 -13.36 19.82
C PRO A 112 -28.44 -14.08 21.16
N ILE A 113 -29.03 -13.40 22.15
CA ILE A 113 -29.28 -13.99 23.45
C ILE A 113 -30.35 -15.08 23.24
N LEU A 114 -29.95 -16.35 23.35
CA LEU A 114 -30.87 -17.48 23.32
C LEU A 114 -31.63 -17.54 24.65
N TYR A 115 -32.94 -17.32 24.63
CA TYR A 115 -33.79 -17.58 25.79
C TYR A 115 -34.23 -19.05 25.78
N ALA A 116 -33.99 -19.77 26.88
CA ALA A 116 -34.61 -21.08 27.09
C ALA A 116 -36.08 -20.88 27.53
N PRO A 117 -37.04 -21.64 26.99
CA PRO A 117 -38.41 -21.65 27.50
C PRO A 117 -38.44 -22.23 28.93
N LYS A 118 -39.34 -21.71 29.77
CA LYS A 118 -39.61 -22.23 31.12
C LYS A 118 -40.48 -23.49 31.06
#